data_AF-A0A1I0YM46-F1
#
_entry.id   AF-A0A1I0YM46-F1
#
_cell.length_a   1.000
_cell.length_b   1.000
_cell.length_c   1.000
_cell.angle_alpha   90.00
_cell.angle_beta   90.00
_cell.angle_gamma   90.00
#
_symmetry.space_group_name_H-M   'P 1'
#
loop_
_entity.id
_entity.type
_entity.pdbx_description
1 polymer ?
#
loop_
_entity_poly.entity_id
_entity_poly.type
_entity_poly.pdbx_seq_one_letter_code
_entity_poly.pdbx_strand_id
1 'polypeptide(L)'
;MEKISYTGGSMVGWVNASWPLAKLTISSEHIFLSTFGKYEFTPEQVISIEPYGAIPLLASGIRINHNRPDYPRQVVFWCVGGRKKVLASFEKFGFLPQGIASQRPSGFAFRWSAILAFLVIWNALFLFGMSSHNGPHDGPGPFELIALISAFVFSTAVQKSPVLQNLILRDGHHIGEIKQVLRLLQLVTGILFLGFSIVYFLGR
;
A
#
# COMPACT_ATOMS: atom_id res chain seq x y z
N MET A 1 -15.02 25.20 -9.71
CA MET A 1 -13.57 25.00 -9.54
C MET A 1 -13.05 24.19 -10.71
N GLU A 2 -12.05 24.71 -11.41
CA GLU A 2 -11.40 23.98 -12.50
C GLU A 2 -10.49 22.90 -11.91
N LYS A 3 -10.51 21.70 -12.50
CA LYS A 3 -9.65 20.58 -12.10
C LYS A 3 -9.21 19.80 -13.32
N ILE A 4 -8.01 19.25 -13.27
CA ILE A 4 -7.48 18.35 -14.31
C ILE A 4 -7.18 16.98 -13.72
N SER A 5 -7.27 15.93 -14.53
CA SER A 5 -6.97 14.57 -14.10
C SER A 5 -6.05 13.85 -15.08
N TYR A 6 -5.12 13.08 -14.52
CA TYR A 6 -4.16 12.24 -15.24
C TYR A 6 -4.30 10.79 -14.79
N THR A 7 -4.30 9.87 -15.75
CA THR A 7 -4.24 8.43 -15.48
C THR A 7 -2.81 7.94 -15.62
N GLY A 8 -2.36 7.12 -14.69
CA GLY A 8 -0.96 6.75 -14.50
C GLY A 8 -0.80 5.46 -13.72
N GLY A 9 0.44 5.20 -13.32
CA GLY A 9 0.75 4.31 -12.20
C GLY A 9 1.02 5.13 -10.93
N SER A 10 1.25 4.47 -9.81
CA SER A 10 1.74 5.13 -8.60
C SER A 10 2.63 4.21 -7.78
N MET A 11 3.39 4.79 -6.86
CA MET A 11 4.06 4.08 -5.79
C MET A 11 3.74 4.82 -4.50
N VAL A 12 3.13 4.11 -3.56
CA VAL A 12 2.77 4.65 -2.25
C VAL A 12 3.32 3.73 -1.18
N GLY A 13 4.21 4.28 -0.35
CA GLY A 13 5.08 3.49 0.51
C GLY A 13 5.86 2.46 -0.31
N TRP A 14 5.61 1.19 -0.01
CA TRP A 14 6.27 0.03 -0.64
C TRP A 14 5.41 -0.61 -1.74
N VAL A 15 4.19 -0.12 -1.94
CA VAL A 15 3.23 -0.70 -2.88
C VAL A 15 3.29 0.04 -4.20
N ASN A 16 3.48 -0.71 -5.29
CA ASN A 16 3.46 -0.20 -6.65
C ASN A 16 2.13 -0.55 -7.32
N ALA A 17 1.56 0.43 -8.02
CA ALA A 17 0.43 0.27 -8.92
C ALA A 17 0.91 0.61 -10.33
N SER A 18 0.86 -0.37 -11.24
CA SER A 18 1.19 -0.18 -12.65
C SER A 18 0.14 0.70 -13.35
N TRP A 19 0.46 1.19 -14.53
CA TRP A 19 -0.54 1.83 -15.38
C TRP A 19 -1.61 0.81 -15.82
N PRO A 20 -2.91 1.16 -15.90
CA PRO A 20 -3.55 2.46 -15.61
C PRO A 20 -4.20 2.55 -14.22
N LEU A 21 -3.61 1.95 -13.18
CA LEU A 21 -4.24 1.75 -11.87
C LEU A 21 -4.14 2.94 -10.89
N ALA A 22 -3.67 4.10 -11.35
CA ALA A 22 -3.66 5.31 -10.55
C ALA A 22 -4.24 6.51 -11.30
N LYS A 23 -4.89 7.41 -10.56
CA LYS A 23 -5.42 8.67 -11.07
C LYS A 23 -4.97 9.82 -10.18
N LEU A 24 -4.34 10.82 -10.76
CA LEU A 24 -3.96 12.07 -10.11
C LEU A 24 -4.90 13.18 -10.57
N THR A 25 -5.58 13.82 -9.64
CA THR A 25 -6.44 14.99 -9.89
C THR A 25 -5.85 16.20 -9.20
N ILE A 26 -5.73 17.31 -9.92
CA ILE A 26 -5.11 18.56 -9.45
C ILE A 26 -6.15 19.68 -9.52
N SER A 27 -6.21 20.47 -8.46
CA SER A 27 -6.98 21.70 -8.34
C SER A 27 -6.16 22.72 -7.53
N SER A 28 -6.62 23.96 -7.41
CA SER A 28 -5.96 25.00 -6.61
C SER A 28 -5.86 24.66 -5.13
N GLU A 29 -6.89 23.99 -4.59
CA GLU A 29 -7.02 23.73 -3.14
C GLU A 29 -6.56 22.31 -2.76
N HIS A 30 -6.59 21.37 -3.69
CA HIS A 30 -6.36 19.97 -3.38
C HIS A 30 -5.65 19.21 -4.52
N ILE A 31 -4.79 18.27 -4.11
CA ILE A 31 -4.30 17.18 -4.94
C ILE A 31 -4.93 15.89 -4.44
N PHE A 32 -5.55 15.14 -5.36
CA PHE A 32 -6.08 13.81 -5.08
C PHE A 32 -5.30 12.75 -5.85
N LEU A 33 -4.77 11.76 -5.15
CA LEU A 33 -4.21 10.55 -5.75
C LEU A 33 -5.10 9.36 -5.38
N SER A 34 -5.73 8.75 -6.38
CA SER A 34 -6.54 7.55 -6.25
C SER A 34 -5.81 6.34 -6.82
N THR A 35 -5.66 5.29 -6.01
CA THR A 35 -5.09 3.98 -6.37
C THR A 35 -5.73 2.91 -5.47
N PHE A 36 -4.98 1.96 -4.89
CA PHE A 36 -5.43 1.06 -3.79
C PHE A 36 -5.82 1.79 -2.48
N GLY A 37 -5.84 3.12 -2.51
CA GLY A 37 -6.31 4.03 -1.48
C GLY A 37 -6.60 5.41 -2.10
N LYS A 38 -7.15 6.32 -1.29
CA LYS A 38 -7.34 7.71 -1.68
C LYS A 38 -6.44 8.56 -0.80
N TYR A 39 -5.64 9.41 -1.41
CA TYR A 39 -4.76 10.35 -0.74
C TYR A 39 -5.14 11.75 -1.19
N GLU A 40 -5.36 12.62 -0.23
CA GLU A 40 -5.74 13.99 -0.44
C GLU A 40 -4.73 14.88 0.26
N PHE A 41 -4.26 15.90 -0.45
CA PHE A 41 -3.29 16.84 0.07
C PHE A 41 -3.77 18.26 -0.18
N THR A 42 -3.74 19.08 0.85
CA THR A 42 -3.86 20.55 0.75
C THR A 42 -2.47 21.18 0.52
N PRO A 43 -2.37 22.43 0.05
CA PRO A 43 -1.12 23.17 -0.06
C PRO A 43 -0.21 23.09 1.17
N GLU A 44 -0.76 23.25 2.37
CA GLU A 44 -0.06 23.27 3.66
C GLU A 44 0.45 21.88 4.07
N GLN A 45 -0.05 20.84 3.40
CA GLN A 45 0.34 19.46 3.64
C GLN A 45 1.44 19.00 2.69
N VAL A 46 1.63 19.68 1.56
CA VAL A 46 2.64 19.37 0.55
C VAL A 46 3.86 20.25 0.77
N ILE A 47 5.00 19.62 1.01
CA ILE A 47 6.30 20.29 1.21
C ILE A 47 6.88 20.68 -0.16
N SER A 48 6.88 19.74 -1.10
CA SER A 48 7.36 19.99 -2.46
C SER A 48 6.81 18.95 -3.43
N ILE A 49 6.81 19.30 -4.72
CA ILE A 49 6.47 18.40 -5.82
C ILE A 49 7.68 18.37 -6.74
N GLU A 50 8.32 17.21 -6.81
CA GLU A 50 9.62 17.08 -7.49
C GLU A 50 9.56 16.06 -8.62
N PRO A 51 10.34 16.26 -9.69
CA PRO A 51 10.57 15.23 -10.68
C PRO A 51 11.11 13.95 -10.02
N TYR A 52 10.54 12.80 -10.38
CA TYR A 52 10.98 11.50 -9.89
C TYR A 52 11.27 10.53 -11.04
N GLY A 53 12.33 9.74 -10.88
CA GLY A 53 12.80 8.78 -11.86
C GLY A 53 13.60 9.39 -13.02
N ALA A 54 14.40 8.54 -13.67
CA ALA A 54 15.45 8.93 -14.60
C ALA A 54 15.11 8.67 -16.08
N ILE A 55 14.17 7.77 -16.38
CA ILE A 55 13.89 7.33 -17.76
C ILE A 55 12.69 8.12 -18.33
N PRO A 56 12.88 8.97 -19.35
CA PRO A 56 11.87 9.90 -19.85
C PRO A 56 10.53 9.30 -20.29
N LEU A 57 10.50 8.01 -20.68
CA LEU A 57 9.28 7.33 -21.17
C LEU A 57 8.71 6.26 -20.24
N LEU A 58 9.53 5.51 -19.50
CA LEU A 58 9.08 4.34 -18.73
C LEU A 58 9.07 4.55 -17.21
N ALA A 59 9.85 5.52 -16.71
CA ALA A 59 9.98 5.81 -15.27
C ALA A 59 9.99 7.32 -15.02
N SER A 60 9.13 8.05 -15.72
CA SER A 60 8.97 9.50 -15.57
C SER A 60 7.80 9.76 -14.64
N GLY A 61 8.06 10.19 -13.42
CA GLY A 61 7.04 10.45 -12.41
C GLY A 61 7.23 11.78 -11.70
N ILE A 62 6.32 12.06 -10.78
CA ILE A 62 6.43 13.13 -9.79
C ILE A 62 6.38 12.52 -8.40
N ARG A 63 7.21 13.03 -7.50
CA ARG A 63 7.16 12.72 -6.07
C ARG A 63 6.44 13.86 -5.36
N ILE A 64 5.48 13.50 -4.52
CA ILE A 64 4.77 14.41 -3.63
C ILE A 64 5.41 14.27 -2.25
N ASN A 65 6.24 15.24 -1.87
CA ASN A 65 6.78 15.31 -0.51
C ASN A 65 5.72 15.99 0.37
N HIS A 66 5.38 15.38 1.50
CA HIS A 66 4.28 15.84 2.36
C HIS A 66 4.60 15.65 3.84
N ASN A 67 3.89 16.38 4.71
CA ASN A 67 4.05 16.30 6.17
C ASN A 67 2.96 15.45 6.87
N ARG A 68 1.95 14.93 6.16
CA ARG A 68 0.84 14.07 6.67
C ARG A 68 1.30 12.80 7.41
N PRO A 69 1.32 12.74 8.75
CA PRO A 69 1.91 11.62 9.47
C PRO A 69 1.18 10.30 9.25
N ASP A 70 -0.10 10.35 8.86
CA ASP A 70 -0.94 9.21 8.57
C ASP A 70 -0.75 8.64 7.16
N TYR A 71 0.10 9.24 6.31
CA TYR A 71 0.34 8.78 4.95
C TYR A 71 1.75 8.19 4.81
N PRO A 72 1.94 7.16 3.95
CA PRO A 72 3.26 6.61 3.70
C PRO A 72 4.23 7.68 3.21
N ARG A 73 5.47 7.68 3.72
CA ARG A 73 6.48 8.70 3.42
C ARG A 73 6.72 8.92 1.92
N GLN A 74 6.66 7.84 1.15
CA GLN A 74 6.94 7.87 -0.28
C GLN A 74 5.63 7.87 -1.05
N VAL A 75 5.33 8.97 -1.73
CA VAL A 75 4.16 9.09 -2.61
C VAL A 75 4.64 9.57 -3.97
N VAL A 76 4.47 8.71 -4.97
CA VAL A 76 4.92 8.96 -6.34
C VAL A 76 3.79 8.64 -7.30
N PHE A 77 3.58 9.52 -8.27
CA PHE A 77 2.70 9.28 -9.41
C PHE A 77 3.54 9.13 -10.69
N TRP A 78 3.33 8.04 -11.43
CA TRP A 78 4.02 7.76 -12.68
C TRP A 78 3.27 8.40 -13.86
N CYS A 79 3.91 9.38 -14.51
CA CYS A 79 3.34 10.21 -15.56
C CYS A 79 3.54 9.57 -16.94
N VAL A 80 2.60 8.75 -17.39
CA VAL A 80 2.61 8.22 -18.76
C VAL A 80 2.36 9.37 -19.74
N GLY A 81 3.28 9.60 -20.69
CA GLY A 81 3.10 10.60 -21.75
C GLY A 81 3.47 12.05 -21.40
N GLY A 82 4.12 12.29 -20.24
CA GLY A 82 4.91 13.51 -20.02
C GLY A 82 4.78 14.19 -18.66
N ARG A 83 5.74 13.93 -17.77
CA ARG A 83 5.96 14.63 -16.48
C ARG A 83 5.87 16.15 -16.56
N LYS A 84 6.41 16.76 -17.63
CA LYS A 84 6.38 18.22 -17.85
C LYS A 84 4.95 18.76 -17.88
N LYS A 85 4.00 18.06 -18.51
CA LYS A 85 2.59 18.46 -18.59
C LYS A 85 1.92 18.43 -17.22
N VAL A 86 2.23 17.40 -16.43
CA VAL A 86 1.70 17.24 -15.07
C VAL A 86 2.25 18.34 -14.17
N LEU A 87 3.57 18.61 -14.21
CA LEU A 87 4.19 19.71 -13.44
C LEU A 87 3.62 21.08 -13.82
N ALA A 88 3.52 21.39 -15.12
CA ALA A 88 2.94 22.64 -15.61
C ALA A 88 1.47 22.84 -15.17
N SER A 89 0.76 21.76 -14.84
CA SER A 89 -0.62 21.86 -14.34
C SER A 89 -0.69 22.32 -12.89
N PHE A 90 0.30 22.06 -12.04
CA PHE A 90 0.31 22.63 -10.69
C PHE A 90 0.39 24.16 -10.75
N GLU A 91 1.28 24.67 -11.62
CA GLU A 91 1.41 26.12 -11.86
C GLU A 91 0.13 26.69 -12.47
N LYS A 92 -0.40 26.07 -13.54
CA LYS A 92 -1.63 26.53 -14.22
C LYS A 92 -2.83 26.62 -13.28
N PHE A 93 -3.01 25.62 -12.41
CA PHE A 93 -4.15 25.56 -11.50
C PHE A 93 -3.88 26.26 -10.15
N GLY A 94 -2.70 26.88 -9.98
CA GLY A 94 -2.37 27.66 -8.79
C GLY A 94 -2.15 26.84 -7.52
N PHE A 95 -1.84 25.54 -7.63
CA PHE A 95 -1.49 24.74 -6.47
C PHE A 95 -0.04 25.02 -6.08
N LEU A 96 0.16 25.76 -4.99
CA LEU A 96 1.47 26.13 -4.47
C LEU A 96 1.75 25.35 -3.17
N PRO A 97 2.74 24.44 -3.14
CA PRO A 97 3.16 23.78 -1.90
C PRO A 97 3.56 24.80 -0.82
N GLN A 98 3.01 24.66 0.38
CA GLN A 98 3.26 25.53 1.54
C GLN A 98 3.62 24.73 2.80
N GLY A 99 3.75 23.41 2.67
CA GLY A 99 4.02 22.53 3.79
C GLY A 99 5.42 22.68 4.35
N ILE A 100 5.49 22.67 5.67
CA ILE A 100 6.76 22.66 6.40
C ILE A 100 7.15 21.20 6.67
N ALA A 101 8.43 20.89 6.52
CA ALA A 101 8.96 19.59 6.85
C ALA A 101 8.75 19.26 8.34
N SER A 102 8.05 18.16 8.62
CA SER A 102 7.90 17.63 9.97
C SER A 102 8.99 16.61 10.28
N GLN A 103 9.42 16.54 11.54
CA GLN A 103 10.28 15.46 12.00
C GLN A 103 9.47 14.17 12.00
N ARG A 104 9.77 13.29 11.04
CA ARG A 104 9.17 11.96 10.95
C ARG A 104 10.11 10.91 11.53
N PRO A 105 9.59 9.92 12.26
CA PRO A 105 10.39 8.79 12.67
C PRO A 105 11.00 8.11 11.45
N SER A 106 12.28 7.77 11.55
CA SER A 106 13.03 7.15 10.47
C SER A 106 12.92 5.62 10.55
N GLY A 107 12.99 4.97 9.39
CA GLY A 107 13.03 3.52 9.29
C GLY A 107 11.67 2.87 9.02
N PHE A 108 11.62 1.57 9.25
CA PHE A 108 10.47 0.73 8.95
C PHE A 108 9.38 0.88 10.03
N ALA A 109 8.12 1.01 9.60
CA ALA A 109 6.99 1.25 10.50
C ALA A 109 6.65 0.04 11.40
N PHE A 110 7.00 -1.18 10.97
CA PHE A 110 6.75 -2.38 11.76
C PHE A 110 7.87 -2.66 12.76
N ARG A 111 7.50 -3.23 13.90
CA ARG A 111 8.41 -3.90 14.82
C ARG A 111 8.87 -5.21 14.20
N TRP A 112 10.18 -5.42 14.09
CA TRP A 112 10.77 -6.65 13.57
C TRP A 112 10.28 -7.90 14.30
N SER A 113 10.05 -7.81 15.61
CA SER A 113 9.47 -8.89 16.42
C SER A 113 8.09 -9.33 15.93
N ALA A 114 7.23 -8.38 15.54
CA ALA A 114 5.90 -8.69 15.02
C ALA A 114 5.96 -9.39 13.66
N ILE A 115 6.85 -8.94 12.77
CA ILE A 115 7.06 -9.58 11.46
C ILE A 115 7.57 -11.01 11.66
N LEU A 116 8.57 -11.20 12.51
CA LEU A 116 9.17 -12.49 12.78
C LEU A 116 8.13 -13.45 13.39
N ALA A 117 7.36 -13.00 14.38
CA ALA A 117 6.31 -13.78 15.00
C ALA A 117 5.25 -14.21 13.96
N PHE A 118 4.80 -13.28 13.10
CA PHE A 118 3.87 -13.60 12.02
C PHE A 118 4.44 -14.66 11.07
N LEU A 119 5.69 -14.50 10.61
CA LEU A 119 6.33 -15.45 9.70
C LEU A 119 6.49 -16.84 10.33
N VAL A 120 6.88 -16.90 11.61
CA VAL A 120 7.04 -18.18 12.33
C VAL A 120 5.69 -18.89 12.46
N ILE A 121 4.65 -18.19 12.91
CA ILE A 121 3.29 -18.75 13.05
C ILE A 121 2.77 -19.21 11.69
N TRP A 122 2.96 -18.38 10.66
CA TRP A 122 2.53 -18.68 9.29
C TRP A 122 3.18 -19.95 8.75
N ASN A 123 4.51 -20.02 8.80
CA ASN A 123 5.25 -21.17 8.29
C ASN A 123 4.97 -22.43 9.11
N ALA A 124 4.80 -22.32 10.43
CA ALA A 124 4.42 -23.46 11.26
C ALA A 124 3.09 -24.07 10.77
N LEU A 125 2.07 -23.25 10.49
CA LEU A 125 0.78 -23.75 9.97
C LEU A 125 0.92 -24.49 8.63
N PHE A 126 1.73 -23.98 7.70
CA PHE A 126 2.00 -24.65 6.43
C PHE A 126 2.80 -25.95 6.61
N LEU A 127 3.82 -25.96 7.48
CA LEU A 127 4.64 -27.14 7.76
C LEU A 127 3.82 -28.25 8.42
N PHE A 128 2.92 -27.91 9.36
CA PHE A 128 2.01 -28.87 9.96
C PHE A 128 1.05 -29.48 8.93
N GLY A 129 0.56 -28.68 7.97
CA GLY A 129 -0.28 -29.16 6.87
C GLY A 129 0.42 -30.21 6.00
N MET A 130 1.66 -29.93 5.59
CA MET A 130 2.47 -30.86 4.79
C MET A 130 2.86 -32.13 5.57
N SER A 131 3.19 -32.01 6.86
CA SER A 131 3.62 -33.16 7.67
C SER A 131 2.47 -34.11 8.04
N SER A 132 1.21 -33.66 7.92
CA SER A 132 0.03 -34.45 8.25
C SER A 132 -0.48 -35.31 7.07
N HIS A 133 0.15 -35.24 5.89
CA HIS A 133 -0.24 -36.01 4.70
C HIS A 133 0.67 -37.20 4.44
N ASN A 134 0.09 -38.40 4.34
CA ASN A 134 0.79 -39.66 4.03
C ASN A 134 0.57 -40.13 2.58
N GLY A 135 0.32 -39.22 1.62
CA GLY A 135 0.04 -39.56 0.22
C GLY A 135 0.33 -38.44 -0.78
N PRO A 136 0.18 -38.67 -2.09
CA PRO A 136 0.42 -37.66 -3.13
C PRO A 136 -0.51 -36.45 -2.93
N HIS A 137 0.06 -35.24 -3.03
CA HIS A 137 -0.69 -34.00 -2.88
C HIS A 137 -1.54 -33.70 -4.12
N ASP A 138 -2.86 -33.87 -4.01
CA ASP A 138 -3.80 -33.44 -5.05
C ASP A 138 -4.44 -32.06 -4.76
N GLY A 139 -4.05 -31.38 -3.67
CA GLY A 139 -4.58 -30.05 -3.36
C GLY A 139 -4.14 -29.43 -2.03
N PRO A 140 -4.66 -28.23 -1.73
CA PRO A 140 -4.42 -27.53 -0.46
C PRO A 140 -5.18 -28.21 0.68
N GLY A 141 -4.54 -28.40 1.83
CA GLY A 141 -5.16 -28.96 3.02
C GLY A 141 -5.92 -27.95 3.89
N PRO A 142 -6.56 -28.42 4.98
CA PRO A 142 -7.31 -27.55 5.89
C PRO A 142 -6.40 -26.57 6.66
N PHE A 143 -5.13 -26.91 6.90
CA PHE A 143 -4.20 -26.03 7.61
C PHE A 143 -3.78 -24.83 6.76
N GLU A 144 -3.64 -25.02 5.45
CA GLU A 144 -3.37 -23.96 4.48
C GLU A 144 -4.55 -22.98 4.41
N LEU A 145 -5.79 -23.50 4.43
CA LEU A 145 -7.00 -22.67 4.51
C LEU A 145 -7.07 -21.88 5.83
N ILE A 146 -6.74 -22.51 6.96
CA ILE A 146 -6.68 -21.87 8.28
C ILE A 146 -5.60 -20.78 8.30
N ALA A 147 -4.43 -21.02 7.70
CA ALA A 147 -3.41 -20.01 7.57
C ALA A 147 -3.95 -18.83 6.74
N LEU A 148 -4.47 -19.06 5.54
CA LEU A 148 -4.99 -18.00 4.68
C LEU A 148 -6.04 -17.12 5.37
N ILE A 149 -7.03 -17.73 6.01
CA ILE A 149 -8.06 -16.96 6.73
C ILE A 149 -7.48 -16.25 7.96
N SER A 150 -6.51 -16.83 8.67
CA SER A 150 -5.89 -16.20 9.84
C SER A 150 -5.11 -14.93 9.46
N ALA A 151 -4.35 -14.90 8.36
CA ALA A 151 -3.72 -13.67 7.88
C ALA A 151 -4.74 -12.62 7.43
N PHE A 152 -5.83 -13.06 6.77
CA PHE A 152 -6.89 -12.14 6.35
C PHE A 152 -7.52 -11.46 7.57
N VAL A 153 -7.90 -12.26 8.58
CA VAL A 153 -8.49 -11.78 9.84
C VAL A 153 -7.50 -10.90 10.58
N PHE A 154 -6.25 -11.33 10.73
CA PHE A 154 -5.19 -10.56 11.38
C PHE A 154 -5.00 -9.20 10.72
N SER A 155 -4.81 -9.17 9.39
CA SER A 155 -4.66 -7.92 8.63
C SER A 155 -5.84 -6.97 8.79
N THR A 156 -7.05 -7.51 8.96
CA THR A 156 -8.26 -6.75 9.25
C THR A 156 -8.27 -6.21 10.67
N ALA A 157 -7.90 -7.05 11.64
CA ALA A 157 -7.89 -6.71 13.05
C ALA A 157 -6.86 -5.60 13.35
N VAL A 158 -5.67 -5.66 12.75
CA VAL A 158 -4.65 -4.61 12.86
C VAL A 158 -5.16 -3.25 12.36
N GLN A 159 -5.95 -3.22 11.29
CA GLN A 159 -6.49 -1.95 10.78
C GLN A 159 -7.57 -1.33 11.69
N LYS A 160 -8.22 -2.13 12.55
CA LYS A 160 -9.37 -1.70 13.36
C LYS A 160 -9.05 -1.56 14.86
N SER A 161 -8.06 -2.28 15.36
CA SER A 161 -7.77 -2.38 16.80
C SER A 161 -6.52 -1.56 17.18
N PRO A 162 -6.64 -0.52 18.02
CA PRO A 162 -5.50 0.23 18.55
C PRO A 162 -4.51 -0.66 19.32
N VAL A 163 -5.02 -1.69 20.01
CA VAL A 163 -4.18 -2.62 20.78
C VAL A 163 -3.23 -3.37 19.85
N LEU A 164 -3.75 -3.90 18.74
CA LEU A 164 -2.92 -4.60 17.74
C LEU A 164 -1.99 -3.64 17.00
N GLN A 165 -2.43 -2.40 16.76
CA GLN A 165 -1.58 -1.36 16.17
C GLN A 165 -0.37 -1.08 17.05
N ASN A 166 -0.55 -0.92 18.36
CA ASN A 166 0.55 -0.67 19.30
C ASN A 166 1.51 -1.87 19.43
N LEU A 167 1.02 -3.10 19.24
CA LEU A 167 1.85 -4.30 19.26
C LEU A 167 2.72 -4.43 18.00
N ILE A 168 2.27 -3.90 16.86
CA ILE A 168 2.89 -4.13 15.55
C ILE A 168 3.68 -2.93 15.07
N LEU A 169 3.16 -1.72 15.30
CA LEU A 169 3.80 -0.48 14.89
C LEU A 169 4.92 -0.11 15.85
N ARG A 170 6.02 0.40 15.30
CA ARG A 170 7.08 1.03 16.07
C ARG A 170 6.61 2.40 16.59
N ASP A 171 7.16 2.84 17.71
CA ASP A 171 6.75 4.08 18.35
C ASP A 171 6.88 5.29 17.41
N GLY A 172 5.85 6.14 17.40
CA GLY A 172 5.74 7.31 16.52
C GLY A 172 5.23 7.02 15.10
N HIS A 173 5.04 5.76 14.71
CA HIS A 173 4.47 5.41 13.40
C HIS A 173 2.95 5.29 13.43
N HIS A 174 2.32 5.56 12.28
CA HIS A 174 0.87 5.50 12.12
C HIS A 174 0.42 4.32 11.27
N ILE A 175 -0.77 3.78 11.58
CA ILE A 175 -1.37 2.66 10.83
C ILE A 175 -1.54 2.97 9.34
N GLY A 176 -1.75 4.25 9.01
CA GLY A 176 -1.91 4.69 7.62
C GLY A 176 -0.66 4.47 6.77
N GLU A 177 0.54 4.38 7.37
CA GLU A 177 1.79 4.07 6.68
C GLU A 177 1.82 2.64 6.11
N ILE A 178 1.16 1.70 6.79
CA ILE A 178 1.16 0.27 6.42
C ILE A 178 -0.19 -0.21 5.88
N LYS A 179 -1.20 0.65 5.86
CA LYS A 179 -2.57 0.32 5.48
C LYS A 179 -2.68 -0.35 4.12
N GLN A 180 -1.90 0.11 3.14
CA GLN A 180 -1.89 -0.49 1.81
C GLN A 180 -1.28 -1.89 1.80
N VAL A 181 -0.21 -2.11 2.56
CA VAL A 181 0.43 -3.43 2.68
C VAL A 181 -0.57 -4.41 3.29
N LEU A 182 -1.29 -4.00 4.34
CA LEU A 182 -2.33 -4.81 4.97
C LEU A 182 -3.49 -5.11 4.00
N ARG A 183 -3.92 -4.13 3.20
CA ARG A 183 -4.95 -4.34 2.17
C ARG A 183 -4.50 -5.27 1.05
N LEU A 184 -3.24 -5.16 0.62
CA LEU A 184 -2.68 -6.07 -0.36
C LEU A 184 -2.63 -7.50 0.18
N LEU A 185 -2.18 -7.65 1.43
CA LEU A 185 -2.17 -8.94 2.12
C LEU A 185 -3.59 -9.53 2.23
N GLN A 186 -4.59 -8.72 2.60
CA GLN A 186 -6.01 -9.13 2.60
C GLN A 186 -6.49 -9.58 1.21
N LEU A 187 -6.18 -8.82 0.17
CA LEU A 187 -6.60 -9.16 -1.19
C LEU A 187 -6.00 -10.50 -1.63
N VAL A 188 -4.69 -10.66 -1.47
CA VAL A 188 -3.98 -11.89 -1.88
C VAL A 188 -4.47 -13.09 -1.06
N THR A 189 -4.53 -12.98 0.26
CA THR A 189 -5.00 -14.07 1.12
C THR A 189 -6.46 -14.43 0.88
N GLY A 190 -7.33 -13.44 0.63
CA GLY A 190 -8.73 -13.67 0.27
C GLY A 190 -8.90 -14.40 -1.05
N ILE A 191 -8.18 -13.99 -2.11
CA ILE A 191 -8.23 -14.66 -3.43
C ILE A 191 -7.70 -16.10 -3.31
N LEU A 192 -6.56 -16.28 -2.66
CA LEU A 192 -5.98 -17.62 -2.46
C LEU A 192 -6.90 -18.50 -1.62
N PHE A 193 -7.52 -17.97 -0.56
CA PHE A 193 -8.45 -18.72 0.27
C PHE A 193 -9.65 -19.22 -0.55
N LEU A 194 -10.24 -18.36 -1.39
CA LEU A 194 -11.35 -18.75 -2.27
C LEU A 194 -10.92 -19.83 -3.27
N GLY A 195 -9.79 -19.63 -3.96
CA GLY A 195 -9.27 -20.61 -4.92
C GLY A 195 -8.96 -21.94 -4.27
N PHE A 196 -8.29 -21.93 -3.12
CA PHE A 196 -7.94 -23.14 -2.37
C PHE A 196 -9.18 -23.84 -1.82
N SER A 197 -10.18 -23.09 -1.36
CA SER A 197 -11.44 -23.66 -0.90
C SER A 197 -12.16 -24.37 -2.04
N ILE A 198 -12.24 -23.78 -3.23
CA ILE A 198 -12.85 -24.40 -4.40
C ILE A 198 -12.15 -25.72 -4.74
N VAL A 199 -10.82 -25.73 -4.83
CA VAL A 199 -10.06 -26.96 -5.11
C VAL A 199 -10.27 -28.00 -4.00
N TYR A 200 -10.25 -27.59 -2.73
CA TYR A 200 -10.45 -28.47 -1.59
C TYR A 200 -11.83 -29.14 -1.57
N PHE A 201 -12.88 -28.39 -1.90
CA PHE A 201 -14.25 -28.92 -1.91
C PHE A 201 -14.61 -29.68 -3.18
N LEU A 202 -13.96 -29.39 -4.32
CA LEU A 202 -14.18 -30.13 -5.58
C LEU A 202 -13.30 -31.39 -5.71
N GLY A 203 -12.14 -31.41 -5.03
CA GLY A 203 -11.23 -32.55 -4.99
C GLY A 203 -11.58 -33.58 -3.90
N ARG A 204 -12.65 -33.35 -3.13
CA ARG A 204 -13.26 -34.30 -2.20
C ARG A 204 -14.52 -34.88 -2.80
#